data_AF-A0A9Q1HAA3-F1
#
_entry.id   AF-A0A9Q1HAA3-F1
#
_cell.length_a   1.000
_cell.length_b   1.000
_cell.length_c   1.000
_cell.angle_alpha   90.00
_cell.angle_beta   90.00
_cell.angle_gamma   90.00
#
_symmetry.space_group_name_H-M   'P 1'
#
loop_
_entity.id
_entity.type
_entity.pdbx_description
1 polymer ?
#
loop_
_entity_poly.entity_id
_entity_poly.type
_entity_poly.pdbx_seq_one_letter_code
_entity_poly.pdbx_strand_id
1 'polypeptide(L)'
;MAEHTIDWWKAVPCHFTWDLEAGVDVDFKSILNNLDSKLETCHETRWEGSPCALLLFRGYLEVSKFDGVIPNREKAEEFFKEADNENENVTNSEERKTYTIVSLANRLWILEHFGDEADDETSANRETLIRKLEEVWESPKEVSDKVSAHLEATAAFAMSRLGPGKYEKAEALYRKAIAVISTQSSWWHSLGLLIRRQAVLKTQNREKCYDRMEEEIHCYEKAIKFDPDNDSARCDLALLLAKIPGREEEAKSHIGRTKDDICEVIIKKGRYYRRQKKFQEALHVLQKGEDLKNPRSELFFQISCIYFDLGLQAGKNKDFTRKSEYVSSEVEYLDKCLQLEPTHFFAKINKAKSFGKLGQVSTGEELFCKIIEEQKEHPRNLINAKFSFAKYLHYHNKNSMSAEVARILEDVIELSLRVLREIDHYENNKITGENGYLEKSRKKLVEFYRTQKDGEDKLKDLENKLSNLICKNYAS
;
A
#
# COMPACT_ATOMS: atom_id res chain seq x y z
N MET A 1 -47.74 10.04 -20.25
CA MET A 1 -46.42 10.55 -19.81
C MET A 1 -46.34 10.44 -18.29
N ALA A 2 -46.26 9.22 -17.78
CA ALA A 2 -46.01 8.91 -16.37
C ALA A 2 -45.62 7.44 -16.32
N GLU A 3 -44.32 7.19 -16.24
CA GLU A 3 -43.73 6.09 -15.47
C GLU A 3 -42.23 6.33 -15.52
N HIS A 4 -41.67 6.68 -14.36
CA HIS A 4 -40.25 6.64 -14.09
C HIS A 4 -39.74 5.28 -14.57
N THR A 5 -38.99 5.27 -15.67
CA THR A 5 -38.09 4.16 -15.99
C THR A 5 -37.19 4.02 -14.78
N ILE A 6 -37.44 2.97 -14.01
CA ILE A 6 -36.60 2.56 -12.89
C ILE A 6 -35.17 2.55 -13.43
N ASP A 7 -34.28 3.37 -12.85
CA ASP A 7 -32.87 3.47 -13.21
C ASP A 7 -32.14 2.13 -12.92
N TRP A 8 -32.50 1.08 -13.65
CA TRP A 8 -32.04 -0.29 -13.46
C TRP A 8 -30.50 -0.36 -13.53
N TRP A 9 -29.90 0.50 -14.35
CA TRP A 9 -28.46 0.59 -14.55
C TRP A 9 -27.74 1.02 -13.25
N LYS A 10 -28.41 1.73 -12.33
CA LYS A 10 -27.84 2.08 -11.01
C LYS A 10 -27.59 0.86 -10.12
N ALA A 11 -28.24 -0.28 -10.40
CA ALA A 11 -28.00 -1.54 -9.72
C ALA A 11 -26.82 -2.34 -10.31
N VAL A 12 -26.22 -1.89 -11.42
CA VAL A 12 -25.13 -2.59 -12.08
C VAL A 12 -23.85 -2.48 -11.24
N PRO A 13 -23.15 -3.61 -10.95
CA PRO A 13 -21.93 -3.61 -10.15
C PRO A 13 -20.80 -2.83 -10.84
N CYS A 14 -20.28 -1.81 -10.15
CA CYS A 14 -19.16 -0.98 -10.59
C CYS A 14 -18.54 -0.26 -9.38
N HIS A 15 -17.54 0.59 -9.60
CA HIS A 15 -16.79 1.22 -8.51
C HIS A 15 -17.67 2.09 -7.60
N PHE A 16 -18.71 2.71 -8.16
CA PHE A 16 -19.67 3.54 -7.43
C PHE A 16 -20.64 2.71 -6.57
N THR A 17 -20.89 1.44 -6.90
CA THR A 17 -21.83 0.56 -6.18
C THR A 17 -21.15 -0.40 -5.22
N TRP A 18 -19.81 -0.47 -5.23
CA TRP A 18 -19.02 -1.36 -4.36
C TRP A 18 -18.70 -0.79 -2.97
N ASP A 19 -19.25 0.37 -2.62
CA ASP A 19 -19.00 1.01 -1.31
C ASP A 19 -17.49 1.10 -1.03
N LEU A 20 -16.73 1.72 -1.93
CA LEU A 20 -15.27 1.75 -1.85
C LEU A 20 -14.76 2.76 -0.80
N GLU A 21 -15.48 3.85 -0.58
CA GLU A 21 -15.00 4.99 0.22
C GLU A 21 -15.12 4.76 1.74
N ALA A 22 -16.06 3.94 2.20
CA ALA A 22 -16.30 3.74 3.64
C ALA A 22 -15.17 2.96 4.34
N GLY A 23 -14.66 3.45 5.48
CA GLY A 23 -13.67 2.71 6.28
C GLY A 23 -12.32 2.51 5.57
N VAL A 24 -11.88 3.54 4.83
CA VAL A 24 -10.57 3.57 4.17
C VAL A 24 -9.57 4.30 5.04
N ASP A 25 -8.49 3.58 5.36
CA ASP A 25 -7.46 3.99 6.33
C ASP A 25 -6.13 4.38 5.68
N VAL A 26 -6.13 4.49 4.34
CA VAL A 26 -4.96 4.75 3.51
C VAL A 26 -5.14 6.07 2.79
N ASP A 27 -4.10 6.90 2.83
CA ASP A 27 -4.08 8.18 2.15
C ASP A 27 -4.23 8.04 0.62
N PHE A 28 -5.09 8.88 0.03
CA PHE A 28 -5.40 8.87 -1.39
C PHE A 28 -4.16 8.93 -2.28
N LYS A 29 -3.18 9.77 -1.92
CA LYS A 29 -1.95 9.94 -2.69
C LYS A 29 -1.11 8.67 -2.69
N SER A 30 -1.11 7.94 -1.56
CA SER A 30 -0.46 6.64 -1.49
C SER A 30 -1.16 5.59 -2.36
N ILE A 31 -2.50 5.62 -2.43
CA ILE A 31 -3.25 4.72 -3.33
C ILE A 31 -2.88 5.02 -4.79
N LEU A 32 -2.89 6.29 -5.18
CA LEU A 32 -2.50 6.74 -6.52
C LEU A 32 -1.08 6.33 -6.89
N ASN A 33 -0.07 6.67 -6.07
CA ASN A 33 1.33 6.34 -6.38
C ASN A 33 1.54 4.82 -6.58
N ASN A 34 0.91 3.99 -5.74
CA ASN A 34 0.99 2.54 -5.88
C ASN A 34 0.29 2.02 -7.14
N LEU A 35 -0.77 2.70 -7.60
CA LEU A 35 -1.54 2.32 -8.78
C LEU A 35 -0.82 2.76 -10.05
N ASP A 36 -0.35 4.00 -10.10
CA ASP A 36 0.40 4.59 -11.20
C ASP A 36 1.71 3.81 -11.44
N SER A 37 2.44 3.45 -10.37
CA SER A 37 3.65 2.62 -10.48
C SER A 37 3.38 1.23 -11.06
N LYS A 38 2.17 0.68 -10.89
CA LYS A 38 1.75 -0.58 -11.52
C LYS A 38 1.33 -0.40 -12.97
N LEU A 39 0.66 0.71 -13.28
CA LEU A 39 0.31 1.05 -14.67
C LEU A 39 1.58 1.27 -15.50
N GLU A 40 2.61 1.91 -14.97
CA GLU A 40 3.89 2.07 -15.67
C GLU A 40 4.50 0.74 -16.15
N THR A 41 4.22 -0.36 -15.44
CA THR A 41 4.74 -1.69 -15.80
C THR A 41 3.86 -2.52 -16.71
N CYS A 42 2.61 -2.11 -16.96
CA CYS A 42 1.80 -2.85 -17.93
C CYS A 42 2.37 -2.77 -19.36
N HIS A 43 3.25 -1.82 -19.61
CA HIS A 43 3.96 -1.67 -20.88
C HIS A 43 5.35 -2.36 -20.92
N GLU A 44 5.75 -3.07 -19.87
CA GLU A 44 6.97 -3.89 -19.89
C GLU A 44 6.76 -5.11 -20.82
N THR A 45 7.81 -5.54 -21.53
CA THR A 45 7.75 -6.51 -22.66
C THR A 45 7.14 -7.89 -22.34
N ARG A 46 6.88 -8.20 -21.06
CA ARG A 46 6.33 -9.48 -20.57
C ARG A 46 5.30 -9.29 -19.45
N TRP A 47 4.52 -8.22 -19.49
CA TRP A 47 3.40 -8.06 -18.57
C TRP A 47 2.33 -9.12 -18.83
N GLU A 48 2.13 -10.02 -17.86
CA GLU A 48 1.17 -11.12 -17.92
C GLU A 48 -0.13 -10.70 -17.20
N GLY A 49 -1.01 -9.99 -17.91
CA GLY A 49 -2.35 -9.62 -17.43
C GLY A 49 -2.97 -8.44 -18.15
N SER A 50 -4.28 -8.26 -18.02
CA SER A 50 -4.96 -7.07 -18.55
C SER A 50 -4.76 -5.87 -17.62
N PRO A 51 -4.40 -4.67 -18.14
CA PRO A 51 -4.38 -3.44 -17.35
C PRO A 51 -5.78 -2.88 -17.08
N CYS A 52 -6.85 -3.44 -17.68
CA CYS A 52 -8.21 -2.87 -17.59
C CYS A 52 -8.66 -2.65 -16.14
N ALA A 53 -8.47 -3.60 -15.23
CA ALA A 53 -8.85 -3.42 -13.82
C ALA A 53 -8.06 -2.28 -13.13
N LEU A 54 -6.79 -2.08 -13.50
CA LEU A 54 -5.99 -0.95 -13.00
C LEU A 54 -6.54 0.39 -13.54
N LEU A 55 -6.79 0.46 -14.84
CA LEU A 55 -7.27 1.65 -15.54
C LEU A 55 -8.68 2.06 -15.08
N LEU A 56 -9.61 1.10 -14.96
CA LEU A 56 -10.97 1.35 -14.48
C LEU A 56 -10.97 1.85 -13.02
N PHE A 57 -10.14 1.27 -12.16
CA PHE A 57 -10.02 1.77 -10.80
C PHE A 57 -9.37 3.15 -10.77
N ARG A 58 -8.34 3.38 -11.61
CA ARG A 58 -7.64 4.65 -11.71
C ARG A 58 -8.55 5.79 -12.18
N GLY A 59 -9.42 5.52 -13.16
CA GLY A 59 -10.41 6.48 -13.64
C GLY A 59 -11.45 6.81 -12.57
N TYR A 60 -11.93 5.82 -11.81
CA TYR A 60 -12.82 6.08 -10.66
C TYR A 60 -12.16 6.99 -9.60
N LEU A 61 -10.87 6.79 -9.31
CA LEU A 61 -10.15 7.60 -8.33
C LEU A 61 -10.12 9.10 -8.69
N GLU A 62 -10.15 9.47 -9.97
CA GLU A 62 -10.21 10.87 -10.41
C GLU A 62 -11.53 11.58 -10.03
N VAL A 63 -12.58 10.84 -9.70
CA VAL A 63 -13.92 11.37 -9.36
C VAL A 63 -14.47 10.84 -8.03
N SER A 64 -13.64 10.12 -7.29
CA SER A 64 -13.98 9.58 -5.97
C SER A 64 -14.11 10.67 -4.91
N LYS A 65 -14.74 10.33 -3.78
CA LYS A 65 -14.90 11.24 -2.62
C LYS A 65 -13.83 11.03 -1.55
N PHE A 66 -12.66 10.49 -1.92
CA PHE A 66 -11.54 10.43 -0.99
C PHE A 66 -11.06 11.85 -0.63
N ASP A 67 -10.56 12.01 0.59
CA ASP A 67 -10.07 13.31 1.06
C ASP A 67 -8.94 13.83 0.16
N GLY A 68 -9.06 15.08 -0.26
CA GLY A 68 -8.08 15.76 -1.12
C GLY A 68 -8.26 15.53 -2.63
N VAL A 69 -9.31 14.81 -3.06
CA VAL A 69 -9.65 14.66 -4.48
C VAL A 69 -10.35 15.90 -5.00
N ILE A 70 -9.86 16.42 -6.13
CA ILE A 70 -10.57 17.42 -6.94
C ILE A 70 -11.11 16.65 -8.16
N PRO A 71 -12.44 16.49 -8.31
CA PRO A 71 -13.01 15.68 -9.38
C PRO A 71 -12.57 16.12 -10.77
N ASN A 72 -12.06 15.19 -11.58
CA ASN A 72 -11.65 15.42 -12.96
C ASN A 72 -12.35 14.42 -13.91
N ARG A 73 -13.48 14.86 -14.49
CA ARG A 73 -14.32 14.05 -15.39
C ARG A 73 -13.59 13.64 -16.66
N GLU A 74 -12.87 14.59 -17.28
CA GLU A 74 -12.17 14.37 -18.56
C GLU A 74 -11.10 13.31 -18.39
N LYS A 75 -10.30 13.41 -17.32
CA LYS A 75 -9.25 12.45 -17.02
C LYS A 75 -9.78 11.07 -16.62
N ALA A 76 -10.90 11.02 -15.91
CA ALA A 76 -11.58 9.74 -15.64
C ALA A 76 -12.01 9.05 -16.95
N GLU A 77 -12.60 9.82 -17.87
CA GLU A 77 -13.05 9.35 -19.19
C GLU A 77 -11.87 8.90 -20.07
N GLU A 78 -10.72 9.57 -20.02
CA GLU A 78 -9.49 9.12 -20.68
C GLU A 78 -9.08 7.72 -20.24
N PHE A 79 -9.00 7.47 -18.92
CA PHE A 79 -8.67 6.15 -18.38
C PHE A 79 -9.69 5.08 -18.75
N PHE A 80 -10.99 5.42 -18.79
CA PHE A 80 -12.02 4.45 -19.19
C PHE A 80 -11.93 4.10 -20.68
N LYS A 81 -11.66 5.08 -21.54
CA LYS A 81 -11.41 4.82 -22.98
C LYS A 81 -10.15 3.99 -23.19
N GLU A 82 -9.09 4.26 -22.44
CA GLU A 82 -7.87 3.46 -22.47
C GLU A 82 -8.17 2.03 -22.01
N ALA A 83 -8.96 1.85 -20.94
CA ALA A 83 -9.41 0.54 -20.48
C ALA A 83 -10.21 -0.20 -21.55
N ASP A 84 -11.12 0.49 -22.26
CA ASP A 84 -11.92 -0.08 -23.35
C ASP A 84 -11.02 -0.55 -24.50
N ASN A 85 -10.00 0.23 -24.87
CA ASN A 85 -9.03 -0.15 -25.92
C ASN A 85 -8.20 -1.38 -25.51
N GLU A 86 -7.69 -1.41 -24.29
CA GLU A 86 -6.94 -2.57 -23.77
C GLU A 86 -7.83 -3.81 -23.65
N ASN A 87 -9.14 -3.62 -23.43
CA ASN A 87 -10.10 -4.70 -23.34
C ASN A 87 -10.27 -5.47 -24.67
N GLU A 88 -10.00 -4.83 -25.81
CA GLU A 88 -10.01 -5.49 -27.12
C GLU A 88 -9.01 -6.64 -27.21
N ASN A 89 -7.88 -6.52 -26.48
CA ASN A 89 -6.82 -7.52 -26.41
C ASN A 89 -7.10 -8.64 -25.40
N VAL A 90 -8.12 -8.50 -24.54
CA VAL A 90 -8.48 -9.51 -23.54
C VAL A 90 -9.10 -10.73 -24.23
N THR A 91 -8.46 -11.89 -24.12
CA THR A 91 -8.87 -13.11 -24.83
C THR A 91 -10.06 -13.82 -24.19
N ASN A 92 -10.21 -13.71 -22.87
CA ASN A 92 -11.33 -14.31 -22.13
C ASN A 92 -12.61 -13.49 -22.33
N SER A 93 -13.66 -14.09 -22.90
CA SER A 93 -14.91 -13.40 -23.21
C SER A 93 -15.66 -12.89 -21.99
N GLU A 94 -15.68 -13.65 -20.90
CA GLU A 94 -16.37 -13.32 -19.65
C GLU A 94 -15.64 -12.19 -18.91
N GLU A 95 -14.31 -12.20 -18.93
CA GLU A 95 -13.47 -11.11 -18.44
C GLU A 95 -13.68 -9.83 -19.25
N ARG A 96 -13.66 -9.95 -20.59
CA ARG A 96 -13.90 -8.83 -21.49
C ARG A 96 -15.26 -8.18 -21.27
N LYS A 97 -16.32 -9.00 -21.21
CA LYS A 97 -17.69 -8.57 -20.93
C LYS A 97 -17.76 -7.84 -19.58
N THR A 98 -17.07 -8.34 -18.57
CA THR A 98 -17.00 -7.72 -17.23
C THR A 98 -16.40 -6.31 -17.30
N TYR A 99 -15.25 -6.13 -17.96
CA TYR A 99 -14.63 -4.81 -18.07
C TYR A 99 -15.50 -3.82 -18.84
N THR A 100 -16.17 -4.27 -19.90
CA THR A 100 -17.15 -3.43 -20.64
C THR A 100 -18.31 -3.00 -19.73
N ILE A 101 -18.89 -3.92 -18.95
CA ILE A 101 -19.95 -3.60 -17.98
C ILE A 101 -19.50 -2.52 -16.99
N VAL A 102 -18.34 -2.73 -16.35
CA VAL A 102 -17.82 -1.82 -15.32
C VAL A 102 -17.48 -0.44 -15.92
N SER A 103 -16.89 -0.41 -17.11
CA SER A 103 -16.57 0.84 -17.85
C SER A 103 -17.83 1.65 -18.14
N LEU A 104 -18.82 1.04 -18.78
CA LEU A 104 -20.08 1.70 -19.14
C LEU A 104 -20.83 2.20 -17.89
N ALA A 105 -20.93 1.37 -16.85
CA ALA A 105 -21.58 1.74 -15.60
C ALA A 105 -20.86 2.91 -14.90
N ASN A 106 -19.53 2.88 -14.80
CA ASN A 106 -18.75 3.99 -14.25
C ASN A 106 -19.01 5.30 -14.99
N ARG A 107 -19.05 5.27 -16.33
CA ARG A 107 -19.29 6.46 -17.18
C ARG A 107 -20.69 7.02 -16.98
N LEU A 108 -21.70 6.16 -16.85
CA LEU A 108 -23.07 6.57 -16.50
C LEU A 108 -23.14 7.25 -15.13
N TRP A 109 -22.44 6.72 -14.12
CA TRP A 109 -22.36 7.35 -12.80
C TRP A 109 -21.69 8.74 -12.86
N ILE A 110 -20.66 8.93 -13.69
CA ILE A 110 -20.05 10.25 -13.89
C ILE A 110 -21.04 11.24 -14.48
N LEU A 111 -21.77 10.85 -15.54
CA LEU A 111 -22.78 11.72 -16.16
C LEU A 111 -23.89 12.09 -15.16
N GLU A 112 -24.31 11.15 -14.30
CA GLU A 112 -25.36 11.38 -13.31
C GLU A 112 -24.91 12.31 -12.16
N HIS A 113 -23.69 12.11 -11.65
CA HIS A 113 -23.22 12.80 -10.44
C HIS A 113 -22.55 14.13 -10.73
N PHE A 114 -22.02 14.26 -11.94
CA PHE A 114 -21.21 15.39 -12.33
C PHE A 114 -21.59 15.91 -13.71
N GLY A 115 -22.71 15.54 -14.32
CA GLY A 115 -23.17 16.15 -15.57
C GLY A 115 -23.51 17.63 -15.39
N ASP A 116 -23.26 18.44 -16.42
CA ASP A 116 -23.78 19.82 -16.48
C ASP A 116 -25.31 19.79 -16.69
N GLU A 117 -26.00 20.94 -16.65
CA GLU A 117 -27.44 20.99 -16.96
C GLU A 117 -27.73 20.25 -18.27
N ALA A 118 -28.73 19.37 -18.27
CA ALA A 118 -28.99 18.43 -19.36
C ALA A 118 -29.11 19.16 -20.72
N ASP A 119 -28.05 19.11 -21.51
CA ASP A 119 -28.06 19.48 -22.91
C ASP A 119 -28.34 18.26 -23.79
N ASP A 120 -28.62 18.53 -25.07
CA ASP A 120 -28.99 17.50 -26.04
C ASP A 120 -27.84 16.48 -26.24
N GLU A 121 -26.58 16.92 -26.14
CA GLU A 121 -25.39 16.08 -26.33
C GLU A 121 -25.19 15.12 -25.15
N THR A 122 -25.30 15.61 -23.92
CA THR A 122 -25.20 14.81 -22.69
C THR A 122 -26.31 13.77 -22.61
N SER A 123 -27.53 14.15 -23.00
CA SER A 123 -28.69 13.26 -23.05
C SER A 123 -28.50 12.15 -24.09
N ALA A 124 -28.06 12.50 -25.30
CA ALA A 124 -27.77 11.52 -26.36
C ALA A 124 -26.62 10.57 -26.00
N ASN A 125 -25.58 11.07 -25.34
CA ASN A 125 -24.47 10.25 -24.83
C ASN A 125 -24.96 9.27 -23.76
N ARG A 126 -25.77 9.73 -22.80
CA ARG A 126 -26.39 8.88 -21.77
C ARG A 126 -27.21 7.75 -22.38
N GLU A 127 -28.09 8.05 -23.34
CA GLU A 127 -28.88 7.02 -24.04
C GLU A 127 -27.99 6.01 -24.78
N THR A 128 -26.92 6.48 -25.41
CA THR A 128 -25.95 5.62 -26.10
C THR A 128 -25.27 4.66 -25.13
N LEU A 129 -24.84 5.13 -23.95
CA LEU A 129 -24.22 4.30 -22.93
C LEU A 129 -25.20 3.28 -22.33
N ILE A 130 -26.46 3.68 -22.09
CA ILE A 130 -27.51 2.78 -21.61
C ILE A 130 -27.75 1.66 -22.62
N ARG A 131 -27.94 1.99 -23.90
CA ARG A 131 -28.15 0.99 -24.95
C ARG A 131 -26.98 0.00 -25.05
N LYS A 132 -25.74 0.49 -25.01
CA LYS A 132 -24.54 -0.37 -25.00
C LYS A 132 -24.50 -1.26 -23.76
N LEU A 133 -24.93 -0.75 -22.61
CA LEU A 133 -24.97 -1.52 -21.37
C LEU A 133 -26.06 -2.60 -21.44
N GLU A 134 -27.23 -2.32 -22.02
CA GLU A 134 -28.29 -3.31 -22.23
C GLU A 134 -27.85 -4.48 -23.13
N GLU A 135 -26.97 -4.22 -24.11
CA GLU A 135 -26.43 -5.26 -24.99
C GLU A 135 -25.51 -6.25 -24.25
N VAL A 136 -24.88 -5.83 -23.15
CA VAL A 136 -23.91 -6.64 -22.39
C VAL A 136 -24.36 -7.02 -21.00
N TRP A 137 -25.34 -6.33 -20.42
CA TRP A 137 -25.83 -6.58 -19.07
C TRP A 137 -27.11 -7.42 -19.11
N GLU A 138 -27.00 -8.63 -18.58
CA GLU A 138 -28.16 -9.48 -18.27
C GLU A 138 -28.70 -9.09 -16.89
N SER A 139 -29.98 -9.35 -16.60
CA SER A 139 -30.52 -9.07 -15.26
C SER A 139 -29.71 -9.80 -14.18
N PRO A 140 -29.63 -9.33 -12.92
CA PRO A 140 -28.81 -9.98 -11.87
C PRO A 140 -29.10 -11.47 -11.64
N LYS A 141 -30.27 -11.97 -12.07
CA LYS A 141 -30.68 -13.37 -11.97
C LYS A 141 -30.28 -14.22 -13.18
N GLU A 142 -29.88 -13.56 -14.27
CA GLU A 142 -29.58 -14.15 -15.57
C GLU A 142 -28.10 -14.00 -15.95
N VAL A 143 -27.36 -13.08 -15.32
CA VAL A 143 -25.89 -12.97 -15.49
C VAL A 143 -25.23 -14.30 -15.21
N SER A 144 -24.48 -14.81 -16.19
CA SER A 144 -23.65 -16.01 -16.03
C SER A 144 -22.77 -15.96 -14.78
N ASP A 145 -22.73 -17.06 -14.02
CA ASP A 145 -21.91 -17.21 -12.81
C ASP A 145 -20.44 -16.82 -13.03
N LYS A 146 -19.92 -17.05 -14.24
CA LYS A 146 -18.54 -16.67 -14.60
C LYS A 146 -18.35 -15.16 -14.70
N VAL A 147 -19.29 -14.44 -15.30
CA VAL A 147 -19.25 -12.96 -15.36
C VAL A 147 -19.41 -12.40 -13.95
N SER A 148 -20.29 -12.98 -13.14
CA SER A 148 -20.41 -12.64 -11.72
C SER A 148 -19.07 -12.82 -10.98
N ALA A 149 -18.38 -13.95 -11.18
CA ALA A 149 -17.07 -14.19 -10.58
C ALA A 149 -16.00 -13.16 -11.00
N HIS A 150 -15.98 -12.75 -12.28
CA HIS A 150 -15.08 -11.68 -12.74
C HIS A 150 -15.44 -10.31 -12.14
N LEU A 151 -16.72 -10.00 -11.96
CA LEU A 151 -17.17 -8.78 -11.27
C LEU A 151 -16.74 -8.78 -9.80
N GLU A 152 -16.92 -9.90 -9.10
CA GLU A 152 -16.48 -10.08 -7.72
C GLU A 152 -14.96 -9.92 -7.58
N ALA A 153 -14.19 -10.55 -8.49
CA ALA A 153 -12.73 -10.42 -8.50
C ALA A 153 -12.27 -8.97 -8.81
N THR A 154 -12.98 -8.25 -9.68
CA THR A 154 -12.69 -6.84 -10.00
C THR A 154 -12.98 -5.93 -8.79
N ALA A 155 -14.08 -6.17 -8.09
CA ALA A 155 -14.38 -5.49 -6.83
C ALA A 155 -13.34 -5.80 -5.74
N ALA A 156 -12.97 -7.08 -5.59
CA ALA A 156 -11.93 -7.52 -4.65
C ALA A 156 -10.58 -6.85 -4.96
N PHE A 157 -10.26 -6.70 -6.24
CA PHE A 157 -9.05 -6.02 -6.71
C PHE A 157 -9.01 -4.55 -6.26
N ALA A 158 -10.09 -3.79 -6.45
CA ALA A 158 -10.18 -2.41 -5.99
C ALA A 158 -10.07 -2.35 -4.45
N MET A 159 -10.89 -3.13 -3.74
CA MET A 159 -10.89 -3.17 -2.27
C MET A 159 -9.53 -3.54 -1.66
N SER A 160 -8.78 -4.46 -2.28
CA SER A 160 -7.46 -4.88 -1.79
C SER A 160 -6.42 -3.75 -1.75
N ARG A 161 -6.68 -2.61 -2.42
CA ARG A 161 -5.80 -1.44 -2.48
C ARG A 161 -6.18 -0.34 -1.49
N LEU A 162 -7.32 -0.47 -0.84
CA LEU A 162 -7.89 0.53 0.07
C LEU A 162 -7.52 0.31 1.54
N GLY A 163 -6.70 -0.69 1.82
CA GLY A 163 -6.13 -0.91 3.15
C GLY A 163 -6.92 -1.85 4.06
N PRO A 164 -6.52 -1.91 5.36
CA PRO A 164 -6.99 -2.90 6.33
C PRO A 164 -8.51 -3.05 6.42
N GLY A 165 -9.26 -1.95 6.53
CA GLY A 165 -10.72 -1.97 6.65
C GLY A 165 -11.46 -2.65 5.49
N LYS A 166 -10.80 -2.84 4.34
CA LYS A 166 -11.38 -3.50 3.16
C LYS A 166 -10.87 -4.92 2.92
N TYR A 167 -9.89 -5.41 3.69
CA TYR A 167 -9.25 -6.69 3.39
C TYR A 167 -10.18 -7.88 3.57
N GLU A 168 -11.04 -7.89 4.59
CA GLU A 168 -11.96 -9.02 4.82
C GLU A 168 -13.00 -9.12 3.69
N LYS A 169 -13.59 -7.98 3.29
CA LYS A 169 -14.52 -7.90 2.15
C LYS A 169 -13.85 -8.37 0.85
N ALA A 170 -12.63 -7.89 0.57
CA ALA A 170 -11.88 -8.31 -0.61
C ALA A 170 -11.58 -9.82 -0.60
N GLU A 171 -11.29 -10.40 0.57
CA GLU A 171 -10.98 -11.82 0.69
C GLU A 171 -12.21 -12.68 0.38
N ALA A 172 -13.36 -12.30 0.94
CA ALA A 172 -14.63 -12.98 0.69
C ALA A 172 -14.98 -12.97 -0.80
N LEU A 173 -14.79 -11.84 -1.48
CA LEU A 173 -15.05 -11.72 -2.92
C LEU A 173 -14.09 -12.57 -3.77
N TYR A 174 -12.79 -12.58 -3.47
CA TYR A 174 -11.87 -13.48 -4.18
C TYR A 174 -12.23 -14.95 -3.99
N ARG A 175 -12.66 -15.36 -2.79
CA ARG A 175 -13.07 -16.75 -2.53
C ARG A 175 -14.31 -17.13 -3.31
N LYS A 176 -15.31 -16.25 -3.40
CA LYS A 176 -16.51 -16.49 -4.21
C LYS A 176 -16.15 -16.64 -5.69
N ALA A 177 -15.32 -15.74 -6.22
CA ALA A 177 -14.84 -15.81 -7.58
C ALA A 177 -14.08 -17.13 -7.87
N ILE A 178 -13.15 -17.51 -6.97
CA ILE A 178 -12.35 -18.75 -7.08
C ILE A 178 -13.22 -20.01 -6.97
N ALA A 179 -14.33 -19.97 -6.21
CA ALA A 179 -15.25 -21.09 -6.12
C ALA A 179 -15.94 -21.41 -7.46
N VAL A 180 -16.13 -20.40 -8.31
CA VAL A 180 -16.68 -20.54 -9.66
C VAL A 180 -15.57 -20.84 -10.67
N ILE A 181 -14.49 -20.04 -10.67
CA ILE A 181 -13.36 -20.17 -11.59
C ILE A 181 -12.07 -20.40 -10.79
N SER A 182 -11.77 -21.68 -10.57
CA SER A 182 -10.61 -22.08 -9.76
C SER A 182 -9.27 -21.98 -10.49
N THR A 183 -9.26 -21.81 -11.82
CA THR A 183 -8.05 -21.85 -12.65
C THR A 183 -7.37 -20.50 -12.84
N GLN A 184 -7.93 -19.41 -12.29
CA GLN A 184 -7.37 -18.08 -12.48
C GLN A 184 -6.19 -17.83 -11.53
N SER A 185 -4.96 -17.86 -12.05
CA SER A 185 -3.73 -17.71 -11.25
C SER A 185 -3.67 -16.39 -10.47
N SER A 186 -4.00 -15.28 -11.13
CA SER A 186 -3.93 -13.94 -10.53
C SER A 186 -4.83 -13.77 -9.31
N TRP A 187 -5.95 -14.50 -9.24
CA TRP A 187 -6.87 -14.45 -8.10
C TRP A 187 -6.32 -15.20 -6.89
N TRP A 188 -5.72 -16.37 -7.11
CA TRP A 188 -5.00 -17.10 -6.06
C TRP A 188 -3.82 -16.29 -5.52
N HIS A 189 -3.02 -15.68 -6.40
CA HIS A 189 -1.91 -14.82 -5.98
C HIS A 189 -2.40 -13.62 -5.17
N SER A 190 -3.48 -12.96 -5.61
CA SER A 190 -4.08 -11.83 -4.92
C SER A 190 -4.68 -12.23 -3.56
N LEU A 191 -5.32 -13.40 -3.47
CA LEU A 191 -5.82 -13.96 -2.21
C LEU A 191 -4.67 -14.21 -1.23
N GLY A 192 -3.58 -14.85 -1.67
CA GLY A 192 -2.40 -15.07 -0.82
C GLY A 192 -1.78 -13.77 -0.31
N LEU A 193 -1.64 -12.75 -1.17
CA LEU A 193 -1.19 -11.42 -0.78
C LEU A 193 -2.09 -10.77 0.27
N LEU A 194 -3.39 -10.99 0.19
CA LEU A 194 -4.38 -10.43 1.10
C LEU A 194 -4.32 -11.12 2.47
N ILE A 195 -4.23 -12.45 2.49
CA ILE A 195 -4.02 -13.25 3.71
C ILE A 195 -2.76 -12.77 4.43
N ARG A 196 -1.65 -12.62 3.69
CA ARG A 196 -0.39 -12.09 4.22
C ARG A 196 -0.56 -10.72 4.86
N ARG A 197 -1.27 -9.81 4.18
CA ARG A 197 -1.49 -8.43 4.65
C ARG A 197 -2.30 -8.42 5.94
N GLN A 198 -3.36 -9.22 6.03
CA GLN A 198 -4.15 -9.35 7.25
C GLN A 198 -3.33 -9.97 8.41
N ALA A 199 -2.55 -11.02 8.13
CA ALA A 199 -1.71 -11.63 9.15
C ALA A 199 -0.66 -10.67 9.72
N VAL A 200 -0.09 -9.80 8.87
CA VAL A 200 0.87 -8.77 9.29
C VAL A 200 0.26 -7.75 10.26
N LEU A 201 -1.06 -7.53 10.22
CA LEU A 201 -1.75 -6.64 11.16
C LEU A 201 -1.91 -7.27 12.55
N LYS A 202 -2.00 -8.60 12.61
CA LYS A 202 -2.23 -9.35 13.86
C LYS A 202 -0.92 -9.75 14.54
N THR A 203 0.18 -9.90 13.80
CA THR A 203 1.47 -10.34 14.35
C THR A 203 2.37 -9.18 14.81
N GLN A 204 2.90 -9.31 16.03
CA GLN A 204 3.93 -8.42 16.56
C GLN A 204 5.32 -8.64 15.93
N ASN A 205 5.57 -9.84 15.40
CA ASN A 205 6.85 -10.20 14.80
C ASN A 205 6.67 -10.78 13.39
N ARG A 206 7.08 -9.99 12.39
CA ARG A 206 6.97 -10.31 10.95
C ARG A 206 7.85 -11.48 10.48
N GLU A 207 8.78 -11.91 11.34
CA GLU A 207 9.76 -12.98 11.09
C GLU A 207 9.33 -14.33 11.69
N LYS A 208 8.21 -14.41 12.42
CA LYS A 208 7.68 -15.67 12.95
C LYS A 208 6.54 -16.22 12.10
N CYS A 209 6.27 -17.51 12.27
CA CYS A 209 5.04 -18.15 11.82
C CYS A 209 3.81 -17.40 12.37
N TYR A 210 2.77 -17.33 11.56
CA TYR A 210 1.49 -16.71 11.91
C TYR A 210 0.34 -17.59 11.44
N ASP A 211 -0.82 -17.36 12.05
CA ASP A 211 -2.06 -18.03 11.70
C ASP A 211 -2.37 -17.79 10.22
N ARG A 212 -2.70 -18.88 9.50
CA ARG A 212 -2.98 -18.90 8.05
C ARG A 212 -1.76 -18.83 7.12
N MET A 213 -0.53 -18.99 7.64
CA MET A 213 0.67 -19.09 6.80
C MET A 213 0.60 -20.23 5.77
N GLU A 214 0.12 -21.41 6.16
CA GLU A 214 -0.04 -22.53 5.21
C GLU A 214 -1.11 -22.24 4.14
N GLU A 215 -2.14 -21.48 4.49
CA GLU A 215 -3.16 -21.07 3.52
C GLU A 215 -2.57 -20.10 2.48
N GLU A 216 -1.70 -19.19 2.89
CA GLU A 216 -0.96 -18.31 1.98
C GLU A 216 -0.03 -19.10 1.05
N ILE A 217 0.70 -20.09 1.58
CA ILE A 217 1.52 -21.01 0.77
C ILE A 217 0.65 -21.70 -0.26
N HIS A 218 -0.48 -22.27 0.16
CA HIS A 218 -1.41 -22.95 -0.73
C HIS A 218 -1.90 -22.05 -1.86
N CYS A 219 -2.21 -20.79 -1.55
CA CYS A 219 -2.62 -19.82 -2.56
C CYS A 219 -1.51 -19.57 -3.59
N TYR A 220 -0.26 -19.39 -3.17
CA TYR A 220 0.84 -19.18 -4.12
C TYR A 220 1.18 -20.45 -4.91
N GLU A 221 1.12 -21.63 -4.30
CA GLU A 221 1.28 -22.90 -5.02
C GLU A 221 0.19 -23.10 -6.08
N LYS A 222 -1.06 -22.74 -5.78
CA LYS A 222 -2.16 -22.75 -6.75
C LYS A 222 -1.94 -21.75 -7.88
N ALA A 223 -1.52 -20.53 -7.58
CA ALA A 223 -1.19 -19.53 -8.59
C ALA A 223 -0.12 -20.07 -9.57
N ILE A 224 0.98 -20.61 -9.04
CA ILE A 224 2.08 -21.18 -9.84
C ILE A 224 1.64 -22.45 -10.58
N LYS A 225 0.73 -23.24 -10.02
CA LYS A 225 0.19 -24.43 -10.69
C LYS A 225 -0.62 -24.06 -11.93
N PHE A 226 -1.46 -23.04 -11.83
CA PHE A 226 -2.33 -22.61 -12.93
C PHE A 226 -1.60 -21.73 -13.94
N ASP A 227 -0.56 -21.03 -13.51
CA ASP A 227 0.32 -20.24 -14.36
C ASP A 227 1.77 -20.42 -13.91
N PRO A 228 2.53 -21.32 -14.57
CA PRO A 228 3.93 -21.57 -14.26
C PRO A 228 4.85 -20.37 -14.48
N ASP A 229 4.44 -19.38 -15.27
CA ASP A 229 5.21 -18.17 -15.59
C ASP A 229 4.92 -17.01 -14.62
N ASN A 230 3.97 -17.15 -13.68
CA ASN A 230 3.69 -16.18 -12.62
C ASN A 230 4.85 -16.06 -11.61
N ASP A 231 5.88 -15.33 -12.02
CA ASP A 231 7.12 -15.14 -11.27
C ASP A 231 6.93 -14.24 -10.05
N SER A 232 5.88 -13.42 -10.07
CA SER A 232 5.46 -12.60 -8.94
C SER A 232 5.00 -13.48 -7.78
N ALA A 233 4.14 -14.48 -8.03
CA ALA A 233 3.72 -15.48 -7.05
C ALA A 233 4.89 -16.35 -6.58
N ARG A 234 5.78 -16.74 -7.50
CA ARG A 234 6.99 -17.51 -7.17
C ARG A 234 7.94 -16.76 -6.22
N CYS A 235 8.12 -15.45 -6.42
CA CYS A 235 8.90 -14.62 -5.50
C CYS A 235 8.23 -14.48 -4.13
N ASP A 236 6.92 -14.27 -4.09
CA ASP A 236 6.18 -14.13 -2.83
C ASP A 236 6.17 -15.46 -2.04
N LEU A 237 6.03 -16.60 -2.72
CA LEU A 237 6.21 -17.92 -2.13
C LEU A 237 7.61 -18.07 -1.53
N ALA A 238 8.66 -17.81 -2.31
CA ALA A 238 10.03 -17.92 -1.81
C ALA A 238 10.31 -17.02 -0.59
N LEU A 239 9.78 -15.79 -0.60
CA LEU A 239 9.88 -14.87 0.54
C LEU A 239 9.19 -15.40 1.80
N LEU A 240 8.14 -16.19 1.65
CA LEU A 240 7.42 -16.85 2.73
C LEU A 240 8.18 -18.10 3.20
N LEU A 241 8.59 -18.97 2.28
CA LEU A 241 9.32 -20.20 2.57
C LEU A 241 10.63 -19.95 3.30
N ALA A 242 11.34 -18.89 2.95
CA ALA A 242 12.59 -18.54 3.60
C ALA A 242 12.43 -18.04 5.06
N LYS A 243 11.21 -17.93 5.56
CA LYS A 243 10.92 -17.71 6.99
C LYS A 243 10.70 -19.02 7.76
N ILE A 244 10.52 -20.13 7.05
CA ILE A 244 10.20 -21.43 7.62
C ILE A 244 11.49 -22.23 7.74
N PRO A 245 11.95 -22.55 8.96
CA PRO A 245 13.16 -23.35 9.15
C PRO A 245 13.07 -24.67 8.38
N GLY A 246 14.10 -24.97 7.56
CA GLY A 246 14.19 -26.19 6.76
C GLY A 246 13.62 -26.09 5.34
N ARG A 247 13.05 -24.94 4.93
CA ARG A 247 12.54 -24.70 3.56
C ARG A 247 13.37 -23.67 2.78
N GLU A 248 14.58 -23.38 3.21
CA GLU A 248 15.45 -22.37 2.60
C GLU A 248 15.90 -22.76 1.19
N GLU A 249 16.23 -24.04 0.96
CA GLU A 249 16.64 -24.53 -0.37
C GLU A 249 15.48 -24.51 -1.37
N GLU A 250 14.27 -24.81 -0.92
CA GLU A 250 13.08 -24.69 -1.75
C GLU A 250 12.82 -23.23 -2.13
N ALA A 251 12.95 -22.32 -1.18
CA ALA A 251 12.85 -20.89 -1.44
C ALA A 251 13.89 -20.43 -2.49
N LYS A 252 15.14 -20.89 -2.40
CA LYS A 252 16.19 -20.59 -3.39
C LYS A 252 15.84 -21.16 -4.77
N SER A 253 15.31 -22.38 -4.82
CA SER A 253 14.88 -23.02 -6.07
C SER A 253 13.79 -22.20 -6.78
N HIS A 254 12.81 -21.70 -6.03
CA HIS A 254 11.80 -20.79 -6.58
C HIS A 254 12.43 -19.48 -7.10
N ILE A 255 13.30 -18.82 -6.34
CA ILE A 255 13.94 -17.57 -6.82
C ILE A 255 14.82 -17.82 -8.05
N GLY A 256 15.51 -18.95 -8.14
CA GLY A 256 16.35 -19.30 -9.28
C GLY A 256 15.58 -19.53 -10.59
N ARG A 257 14.27 -19.80 -10.51
CA ARG A 257 13.40 -20.04 -11.67
C ARG A 257 12.74 -18.78 -12.23
N THR A 258 12.78 -17.65 -11.52
CA THR A 258 12.13 -16.43 -12.02
C THR A 258 13.03 -15.67 -12.99
N LYS A 259 12.40 -14.94 -13.92
CA LYS A 259 13.06 -14.11 -14.92
C LYS A 259 13.29 -12.70 -14.36
N ASP A 260 14.37 -12.05 -14.78
CA ASP A 260 14.75 -10.68 -14.36
C ASP A 260 14.36 -9.66 -15.44
N ASP A 261 13.13 -9.73 -15.95
CA ASP A 261 12.65 -8.95 -17.10
C ASP A 261 11.65 -7.84 -16.75
N ILE A 262 10.98 -7.93 -15.60
CA ILE A 262 10.05 -6.91 -15.08
C ILE A 262 10.53 -6.32 -13.76
N CYS A 263 10.31 -5.01 -13.57
CA CYS A 263 10.83 -4.28 -12.40
C CYS A 263 10.28 -4.87 -11.08
N GLU A 264 9.01 -5.31 -11.06
CA GLU A 264 8.40 -5.92 -9.88
C GLU A 264 9.16 -7.18 -9.41
N VAL A 265 9.51 -8.07 -10.33
CA VAL A 265 10.20 -9.32 -10.00
C VAL A 265 11.61 -9.03 -9.52
N ILE A 266 12.33 -8.10 -10.17
CA ILE A 266 13.66 -7.65 -9.73
C ILE A 266 13.61 -7.11 -8.29
N ILE A 267 12.64 -6.23 -7.98
CA ILE A 267 12.43 -5.68 -6.63
C ILE A 267 12.18 -6.80 -5.61
N LYS A 268 11.29 -7.76 -5.93
CA LYS A 268 10.96 -8.87 -5.03
C LYS A 268 12.14 -9.81 -4.80
N LYS A 269 12.92 -10.14 -5.84
CA LYS A 269 14.16 -10.94 -5.72
C LYS A 269 15.22 -10.22 -4.89
N GLY A 270 15.42 -8.91 -5.10
CA GLY A 270 16.32 -8.11 -4.27
C GLY A 270 15.92 -8.12 -2.79
N ARG A 271 14.62 -7.97 -2.50
CA ARG A 271 14.09 -8.09 -1.14
C ARG A 271 14.29 -9.47 -0.53
N TYR A 272 14.20 -10.53 -1.33
CA TYR A 272 14.50 -11.90 -0.91
C TYR A 272 15.96 -12.01 -0.44
N TYR A 273 16.92 -11.65 -1.29
CA TYR A 273 18.34 -11.73 -0.95
C TYR A 273 18.71 -10.84 0.24
N ARG A 274 18.16 -9.62 0.30
CA ARG A 274 18.35 -8.71 1.43
C ARG A 274 17.90 -9.32 2.75
N ARG A 275 16.72 -9.98 2.79
CA ARG A 275 16.23 -10.66 4.01
C ARG A 275 17.13 -11.82 4.44
N GLN A 276 17.75 -12.50 3.47
CA GLN A 276 18.75 -13.52 3.73
C GLN A 276 20.13 -12.95 4.11
N LYS A 277 20.25 -11.62 4.28
CA LYS A 277 21.50 -10.88 4.53
C LYS A 277 22.57 -11.07 3.45
N LYS A 278 22.14 -11.48 2.25
CA LYS A 278 22.95 -11.62 1.04
C LYS A 278 22.98 -10.30 0.29
N PHE A 279 23.64 -9.31 0.88
CA PHE A 279 23.55 -7.92 0.43
C PHE A 279 24.16 -7.69 -0.95
N GLN A 280 25.23 -8.41 -1.29
CA GLN A 280 25.88 -8.27 -2.60
C GLN A 280 25.02 -8.85 -3.71
N GLU A 281 24.42 -10.02 -3.50
CA GLU A 281 23.46 -10.61 -4.44
C GLU A 281 22.21 -9.75 -4.58
N ALA A 282 21.74 -9.14 -3.47
CA ALA A 282 20.62 -8.22 -3.50
C ALA A 282 20.92 -6.96 -4.34
N LEU A 283 22.11 -6.36 -4.18
CA LEU A 283 22.55 -5.23 -5.01
C LEU A 283 22.66 -5.64 -6.48
N HIS A 284 23.34 -6.75 -6.77
CA HIS A 284 23.51 -7.22 -8.14
C HIS A 284 22.19 -7.41 -8.88
N VAL A 285 21.18 -7.99 -8.22
CA VAL A 285 19.85 -8.17 -8.82
C VAL A 285 19.14 -6.83 -9.01
N LEU A 286 19.11 -5.98 -7.99
CA LEU A 286 18.39 -4.69 -8.08
C LEU A 286 19.02 -3.73 -9.09
N GLN A 287 20.34 -3.74 -9.24
CA GLN A 287 21.05 -2.87 -10.18
C GLN A 287 20.69 -3.17 -11.64
N LYS A 288 20.31 -4.42 -11.98
CA LYS A 288 19.72 -4.72 -13.30
C LYS A 288 18.45 -3.92 -13.58
N GLY A 289 17.71 -3.57 -12.53
CA GLY A 289 16.51 -2.74 -12.63
C GLY A 289 16.81 -1.31 -13.04
N GLU A 290 18.04 -0.82 -12.84
CA GLU A 290 18.44 0.53 -13.25
C GLU A 290 18.59 0.64 -14.77
N ASP A 291 18.88 -0.48 -15.44
CA ASP A 291 19.01 -0.57 -16.90
C ASP A 291 17.65 -0.68 -17.62
N LEU A 292 16.55 -0.79 -16.87
CA LEU A 292 15.20 -0.81 -17.46
C LEU A 292 14.86 0.56 -18.06
N LYS A 293 14.01 0.55 -19.10
CA LYS A 293 13.55 1.78 -19.76
C LYS A 293 12.89 2.75 -18.77
N ASN A 294 12.12 2.22 -17.82
CA ASN A 294 11.38 2.98 -16.80
C ASN A 294 11.65 2.37 -15.41
N PRO A 295 12.77 2.73 -14.74
CA PRO A 295 13.03 2.26 -13.38
C PRO A 295 12.07 2.93 -12.38
N ARG A 296 11.63 2.19 -11.36
CA ARG A 296 10.68 2.68 -10.34
C ARG A 296 11.37 3.37 -9.16
N SER A 297 10.67 4.31 -8.50
CA SER A 297 11.11 4.91 -7.23
C SER A 297 11.39 3.85 -6.15
N GLU A 298 10.55 2.81 -6.06
CA GLU A 298 10.71 1.70 -5.11
C GLU A 298 12.02 0.94 -5.30
N LEU A 299 12.51 0.79 -6.54
CA LEU A 299 13.78 0.13 -6.83
C LEU A 299 14.93 0.83 -6.10
N PHE A 300 15.05 2.14 -6.30
CA PHE A 300 16.08 2.96 -5.66
C PHE A 300 15.89 3.01 -4.13
N PHE A 301 14.65 3.01 -3.65
CA PHE A 301 14.36 2.88 -2.22
C PHE A 301 14.85 1.53 -1.66
N GLN A 302 14.68 0.40 -2.37
CA GLN A 302 15.20 -0.89 -1.93
C GLN A 302 16.73 -0.95 -1.95
N ILE A 303 17.38 -0.31 -2.93
CA ILE A 303 18.84 -0.23 -2.99
C ILE A 303 19.40 0.58 -1.81
N SER A 304 18.84 1.77 -1.53
CA SER A 304 19.27 2.59 -0.36
C SER A 304 19.10 1.82 0.95
N CYS A 305 18.03 1.05 1.05
CA CYS A 305 17.77 0.13 2.14
C CYS A 305 18.85 -0.95 2.33
N ILE A 306 19.50 -1.43 1.25
CA ILE A 306 20.62 -2.37 1.36
C ILE A 306 21.87 -1.64 1.84
N TYR A 307 22.16 -0.45 1.31
CA TYR A 307 23.26 0.37 1.79
C TYR A 307 23.13 0.74 3.27
N PHE A 308 21.91 0.98 3.74
CA PHE A 308 21.61 1.11 5.16
C PHE A 308 22.06 -0.12 5.97
N ASP A 309 21.69 -1.33 5.52
CA ASP A 309 22.04 -2.58 6.21
C ASP A 309 23.56 -2.86 6.17
N LEU A 310 24.21 -2.59 5.05
CA LEU A 310 25.67 -2.64 4.90
C LEU A 310 26.37 -1.65 5.83
N GLY A 311 25.86 -0.42 5.96
CA GLY A 311 26.34 0.59 6.90
C GLY A 311 26.21 0.15 8.35
N LEU A 312 25.11 -0.52 8.71
CA LEU A 312 24.95 -1.13 10.03
C LEU A 312 25.97 -2.25 10.28
N GLN A 313 26.22 -3.12 9.30
CA GLN A 313 27.20 -4.20 9.40
C GLN A 313 28.63 -3.65 9.55
N ALA A 314 29.00 -2.67 8.72
CA ALA A 314 30.30 -1.99 8.81
C ALA A 314 30.49 -1.33 10.18
N GLY A 315 29.46 -0.66 10.71
CA GLY A 315 29.48 -0.07 12.05
C GLY A 315 29.70 -1.10 13.16
N LYS A 316 29.06 -2.28 13.10
CA LYS A 316 29.30 -3.38 14.05
C LYS A 316 30.73 -3.90 13.98
N ASN A 317 31.29 -3.94 12.78
CA ASN A 317 32.68 -4.34 12.53
C ASN A 317 33.69 -3.23 12.83
N LYS A 318 33.24 -2.05 13.31
CA LYS A 318 34.06 -0.85 13.56
C LYS A 318 34.80 -0.33 12.32
N ASP A 319 34.31 -0.67 11.13
CA ASP A 319 34.80 -0.15 9.85
C ASP A 319 34.06 1.17 9.53
N PHE A 320 34.52 2.25 10.16
CA PHE A 320 33.86 3.55 10.06
C PHE A 320 34.02 4.21 8.69
N THR A 321 35.09 3.91 7.97
CA THR A 321 35.33 4.39 6.60
C THR A 321 34.27 3.82 5.66
N ARG A 322 34.13 2.48 5.61
CA ARG A 322 33.08 1.86 4.78
C ARG A 322 31.68 2.22 5.24
N LYS A 323 31.46 2.36 6.56
CA LYS A 323 30.17 2.83 7.07
C LYS A 323 29.83 4.20 6.47
N SER A 324 30.77 5.13 6.44
CA SER A 324 30.56 6.46 5.86
C SER A 324 30.27 6.36 4.36
N GLU A 325 31.02 5.56 3.61
CA GLU A 325 30.79 5.32 2.18
C GLU A 325 29.39 4.76 1.91
N TYR A 326 28.97 3.74 2.67
CA TYR A 326 27.63 3.16 2.52
C TYR A 326 26.52 4.14 2.89
N VAL A 327 26.70 5.00 3.90
CA VAL A 327 25.71 6.04 4.21
C VAL A 327 25.65 7.08 3.10
N SER A 328 26.76 7.43 2.45
CA SER A 328 26.75 8.31 1.28
C SER A 328 25.99 7.68 0.11
N SER A 329 26.23 6.40 -0.20
CA SER A 329 25.44 5.68 -1.21
C SER A 329 23.97 5.56 -0.82
N GLU A 330 23.64 5.35 0.45
CA GLU A 330 22.25 5.38 0.95
C GLU A 330 21.57 6.70 0.56
N VAL A 331 22.22 7.85 0.77
CA VAL A 331 21.67 9.17 0.40
C VAL A 331 21.52 9.32 -1.12
N GLU A 332 22.51 8.90 -1.91
CA GLU A 332 22.45 8.98 -3.38
C GLU A 332 21.24 8.23 -3.96
N TYR A 333 20.99 7.00 -3.49
CA TYR A 333 19.84 6.22 -3.96
C TYR A 333 18.51 6.74 -3.41
N LEU A 334 18.50 7.39 -2.24
CA LEU A 334 17.33 8.11 -1.76
C LEU A 334 17.04 9.34 -2.63
N ASP A 335 18.07 9.99 -3.18
CA ASP A 335 17.91 11.11 -4.12
C ASP A 335 17.34 10.65 -5.45
N LYS A 336 17.83 9.54 -6.01
CA LYS A 336 17.22 8.91 -7.20
C LYS A 336 15.74 8.55 -6.95
N CYS A 337 15.42 7.99 -5.78
CA CYS A 337 14.04 7.69 -5.39
C CYS A 337 13.16 8.95 -5.35
N LEU A 338 13.64 10.02 -4.70
CA LEU A 338 12.90 11.28 -4.54
C LEU A 338 12.83 12.12 -5.82
N GLN A 339 13.74 11.89 -6.77
CA GLN A 339 13.66 12.50 -8.11
C GLN A 339 12.45 11.96 -8.89
N LEU A 340 12.17 10.66 -8.76
CA LEU A 340 11.00 10.03 -9.38
C LEU A 340 9.73 10.25 -8.57
N GLU A 341 9.83 10.17 -7.24
CA GLU A 341 8.68 10.35 -6.34
C GLU A 341 9.00 11.36 -5.22
N PRO A 342 8.85 12.68 -5.49
CA PRO A 342 9.16 13.74 -4.51
C PRO A 342 8.32 13.69 -3.22
N THR A 343 7.26 12.90 -3.21
CA THR A 343 6.35 12.74 -2.06
C THR A 343 6.59 11.47 -1.26
N HIS A 344 7.59 10.64 -1.63
CA HIS A 344 7.88 9.37 -0.97
C HIS A 344 8.31 9.56 0.49
N PHE A 345 7.36 9.42 1.42
CA PHE A 345 7.50 9.74 2.84
C PHE A 345 8.68 9.03 3.51
N PHE A 346 8.81 7.71 3.32
CA PHE A 346 9.87 6.94 3.97
C PHE A 346 11.27 7.27 3.43
N ALA A 347 11.36 7.77 2.19
CA ALA A 347 12.65 8.12 1.59
C ALA A 347 13.15 9.43 2.21
N LYS A 348 12.26 10.43 2.38
CA LYS A 348 12.56 11.66 3.11
C LYS A 348 13.01 11.38 4.56
N ILE A 349 12.28 10.53 5.28
CA ILE A 349 12.62 10.15 6.67
C ILE A 349 13.98 9.47 6.74
N ASN A 350 14.29 8.53 5.83
CA ASN A 350 15.57 7.85 5.83
C ASN A 350 16.71 8.81 5.45
N LYS A 351 16.47 9.72 4.50
CA LYS A 351 17.45 10.74 4.08
C LYS A 351 17.81 11.67 5.24
N ALA A 352 16.82 12.17 5.97
CA ALA A 352 17.04 13.01 7.16
C ALA A 352 17.88 12.30 8.23
N LYS A 353 17.60 11.01 8.49
CA LYS A 353 18.40 10.19 9.44
C LYS A 353 19.83 9.99 8.95
N SER A 354 20.03 9.83 7.64
CA SER A 354 21.33 9.57 7.05
C SER A 354 22.22 10.81 7.02
N PHE A 355 21.66 12.02 6.90
CA PHE A 355 22.42 13.25 7.14
C PHE A 355 23.03 13.31 8.54
N GLY A 356 22.28 12.96 9.58
CA GLY A 356 22.82 12.88 10.94
C GLY A 356 23.95 11.86 11.08
N LYS A 357 23.84 10.69 10.41
CA LYS A 357 24.92 9.68 10.39
C LYS A 357 26.20 10.17 9.69
N LEU A 358 26.08 11.10 8.74
CA LEU A 358 27.20 11.76 8.06
C LEU A 358 27.75 12.96 8.85
N GLY A 359 27.21 13.25 10.05
CA GLY A 359 27.60 14.41 10.86
C GLY A 359 26.95 15.72 10.43
N GLN A 360 26.11 15.71 9.40
CA GLN A 360 25.34 16.86 8.92
C GLN A 360 24.06 17.02 9.76
N VAL A 361 24.23 17.24 11.06
CA VAL A 361 23.13 17.17 12.03
C VAL A 361 22.05 18.21 11.74
N SER A 362 22.44 19.47 11.52
CA SER A 362 21.53 20.59 11.22
C SER A 362 20.70 20.35 9.96
N THR A 363 21.32 19.85 8.88
CA THR A 363 20.61 19.53 7.63
C THR A 363 19.57 18.43 7.84
N GLY A 364 19.86 17.44 8.68
CA GLY A 364 18.88 16.43 9.06
C GLY A 364 17.70 17.01 9.85
N GLU A 365 17.95 17.95 10.78
CA GLU A 365 16.90 18.64 11.55
C GLU A 365 16.01 19.50 10.65
N GLU A 366 16.61 20.31 9.77
CA GLU A 366 15.89 21.13 8.79
C GLU A 366 14.97 20.28 7.92
N LEU A 367 15.46 19.13 7.44
CA LEU A 367 14.66 18.21 6.64
C LEU A 367 13.52 17.58 7.47
N PHE A 368 13.74 17.24 8.74
CA PHE A 368 12.65 16.79 9.62
C PHE A 368 11.58 17.85 9.82
N CYS A 369 11.97 19.11 10.06
CA CYS A 369 11.03 20.22 10.19
C CYS A 369 10.18 20.38 8.92
N LYS A 370 10.81 20.31 7.74
CA LYS A 370 10.09 20.34 6.45
C LYS A 370 9.11 19.17 6.31
N ILE A 371 9.52 17.95 6.66
CA ILE A 371 8.63 16.78 6.61
C ILE A 371 7.44 16.96 7.57
N ILE A 372 7.67 17.46 8.78
CA ILE A 372 6.58 17.68 9.76
C ILE A 372 5.59 18.73 9.25
N GLU A 373 6.08 19.80 8.63
CA GLU A 373 5.24 20.83 8.02
C GLU A 373 4.38 20.27 6.88
N GLU A 374 5.00 19.50 5.97
CA GLU A 374 4.31 18.85 4.85
C GLU A 374 3.25 17.83 5.27
N GLN A 375 3.32 17.29 6.49
CA GLN A 375 2.46 16.20 6.96
C GLN A 375 1.40 16.63 7.97
N LYS A 376 1.18 17.94 8.20
CA LYS A 376 0.20 18.45 9.17
C LYS A 376 -1.20 17.87 9.00
N GLU A 377 -1.63 17.68 7.76
CA GLU A 377 -2.95 17.15 7.40
C GLU A 377 -2.98 15.60 7.31
N HIS A 378 -1.87 14.92 7.61
CA HIS A 378 -1.76 13.46 7.54
C HIS A 378 -1.40 12.88 8.91
N PRO A 379 -2.38 12.69 9.83
CA PRO A 379 -2.12 12.35 11.23
C PRO A 379 -1.16 11.17 11.44
N ARG A 380 -1.32 10.08 10.67
CA ARG A 380 -0.48 8.88 10.79
C ARG A 380 0.99 9.14 10.39
N ASN A 381 1.21 9.89 9.32
CA ASN A 381 2.56 10.27 8.88
C ASN A 381 3.17 11.33 9.79
N LEU A 382 2.38 12.29 10.27
CA LEU A 382 2.80 13.31 11.23
C LEU A 382 3.32 12.69 12.52
N ILE A 383 2.58 11.74 13.10
CA ILE A 383 3.00 10.99 14.29
C ILE A 383 4.35 10.31 14.03
N ASN A 384 4.52 9.64 12.89
CA ASN A 384 5.75 8.96 12.53
C ASN A 384 6.93 9.94 12.34
N ALA A 385 6.69 11.07 11.67
CA ALA A 385 7.68 12.12 11.46
C ALA A 385 8.15 12.72 12.79
N LYS A 386 7.22 13.15 13.65
CA LYS A 386 7.51 13.69 14.98
C LYS A 386 8.25 12.68 15.85
N PHE A 387 7.80 11.42 15.89
CA PHE A 387 8.48 10.38 16.67
C PHE A 387 9.89 10.09 16.13
N SER A 388 10.06 10.04 14.80
CA SER A 388 11.37 9.86 14.17
C SER A 388 12.31 11.04 14.46
N PHE A 389 11.80 12.27 14.46
CA PHE A 389 12.55 13.47 14.79
C PHE A 389 12.95 13.51 16.26
N ALA A 390 12.05 13.19 17.19
CA ALA A 390 12.35 13.05 18.61
C ALA A 390 13.49 12.04 18.86
N LYS A 391 13.45 10.88 18.18
CA LYS A 391 14.54 9.90 18.24
C LYS A 391 15.86 10.43 17.70
N TYR A 392 15.79 11.20 16.61
CA TYR A 392 16.96 11.80 15.98
C TYR A 392 17.65 12.80 16.93
N LEU A 393 16.90 13.76 17.46
CA LEU A 393 17.38 14.75 18.43
C LEU A 393 17.96 14.09 19.67
N HIS A 394 17.26 13.09 20.23
CA HIS A 394 17.73 12.35 21.39
C HIS A 394 19.08 11.66 21.14
N TYR A 395 19.25 11.01 20.00
CA TYR A 395 20.50 10.34 19.63
C TYR A 395 21.65 11.35 19.50
N HIS A 396 21.42 12.48 18.82
CA HIS A 396 22.44 13.51 18.62
C HIS A 396 22.73 14.34 19.88
N ASN A 397 21.80 14.37 20.85
CA ASN A 397 22.03 14.90 22.19
C ASN A 397 22.65 13.87 23.15
N LYS A 398 23.52 12.98 22.65
CA LYS A 398 24.23 11.94 23.43
C LYS A 398 23.28 11.01 24.22
N ASN A 399 22.10 10.71 23.68
CA ASN A 399 21.04 9.97 24.35
C ASN A 399 20.55 10.60 25.67
N SER A 400 20.75 11.92 25.83
CA SER A 400 20.16 12.69 26.92
C SER A 400 18.75 13.14 26.53
N MET A 401 17.84 13.11 27.49
CA MET A 401 16.47 13.60 27.31
C MET A 401 16.42 15.12 27.51
N SER A 402 16.11 15.86 26.44
CA SER A 402 15.88 17.32 26.51
C SER A 402 14.39 17.64 26.66
N ALA A 403 14.10 18.84 27.17
CA ALA A 403 12.73 19.35 27.27
C ALA A 403 12.03 19.42 25.90
N GLU A 404 12.79 19.72 24.83
CA GLU A 404 12.27 19.73 23.46
C GLU A 404 11.81 18.34 23.01
N VAL A 405 12.65 17.31 23.21
CA VAL A 405 12.28 15.94 22.83
C VAL A 405 11.07 15.47 23.65
N ALA A 406 11.01 15.79 24.94
CA ALA A 406 9.84 15.48 25.76
C ALA A 406 8.56 16.09 25.18
N ARG A 407 8.58 17.39 24.85
CA ARG A 407 7.45 18.09 24.22
C ARG A 407 7.00 17.42 22.91
N ILE A 408 7.94 17.04 22.04
CA ILE A 408 7.60 16.34 20.79
C ILE A 408 6.95 14.98 21.07
N LEU A 409 7.41 14.25 22.09
CA LEU A 409 6.82 12.96 22.46
C LEU A 409 5.41 13.12 23.09
N GLU A 410 5.15 14.21 23.80
CA GLU A 410 3.80 14.56 24.28
C GLU A 410 2.86 14.81 23.11
N ASP A 411 3.27 15.61 22.11
CA ASP A 411 2.51 15.83 20.88
C ASP A 411 2.21 14.50 20.16
N VAL A 412 3.19 13.59 20.10
CA VAL A 412 3.01 12.25 19.50
C VAL A 412 1.93 11.47 20.23
N ILE A 413 1.89 11.52 21.55
CA ILE A 413 0.85 10.86 22.35
C ILE A 413 -0.50 11.50 22.05
N GLU A 414 -0.62 12.82 22.12
CA GLU A 414 -1.88 13.51 21.89
C GLU A 414 -2.46 13.22 20.49
N LEU A 415 -1.62 13.32 19.45
CA LEU A 415 -2.04 12.99 18.08
C LEU A 415 -2.45 11.52 17.96
N SER A 416 -1.71 10.60 18.57
CA SER A 416 -2.05 9.17 18.58
C SER A 416 -3.40 8.91 19.26
N LEU A 417 -3.69 9.63 20.35
CA LEU A 417 -4.97 9.54 21.05
C LEU A 417 -6.13 10.13 20.26
N ARG A 418 -5.90 11.18 19.45
CA ARG A 418 -6.93 11.73 18.54
C ARG A 418 -7.29 10.72 17.46
N VAL A 419 -6.28 10.16 16.78
CA VAL A 419 -6.48 9.11 15.76
C VAL A 419 -7.23 7.92 16.35
N LEU A 420 -6.91 7.51 17.59
CA LEU A 420 -7.61 6.41 18.27
C LEU A 420 -9.09 6.69 18.57
N ARG A 421 -9.54 7.94 18.64
CA ARG A 421 -10.95 8.28 18.87
C ARG A 421 -11.79 8.21 17.59
N GLU A 422 -11.13 8.28 16.44
CA GLU A 422 -11.76 8.31 15.12
C GLU A 422 -11.87 6.90 14.50
N ILE A 423 -11.19 5.90 15.08
CA ILE A 423 -11.19 4.53 14.59
C ILE A 423 -12.07 3.67 15.52
N ASP A 424 -13.08 3.01 14.95
CA ASP A 424 -14.03 2.15 15.68
C ASP A 424 -13.41 0.84 16.21
N HIS A 425 -12.18 0.51 15.81
CA HIS A 425 -11.50 -0.74 16.13
C HIS A 425 -10.03 -0.54 16.56
N TYR A 426 -9.59 -1.31 17.56
CA TYR A 426 -8.20 -1.32 18.00
C TYR A 426 -7.30 -1.97 16.94
N GLU A 427 -6.51 -1.16 16.23
CA GLU A 427 -5.45 -1.67 15.36
C GLU A 427 -4.16 -1.90 16.15
N ASN A 428 -3.59 -3.11 16.12
CA ASN A 428 -2.21 -3.34 16.58
C ASN A 428 -1.21 -2.88 15.51
N ASN A 429 -1.10 -1.56 15.32
CA ASN A 429 -0.29 -0.95 14.28
C ASN A 429 0.94 -0.22 14.84
N LYS A 430 1.72 0.45 13.98
CA LYS A 430 2.94 1.17 14.37
C LYS A 430 2.69 2.36 15.30
N ILE A 431 1.46 2.83 15.44
CA ILE A 431 1.07 3.94 16.31
C ILE A 431 0.65 3.40 17.69
N THR A 432 -0.25 2.42 17.71
CA THR A 432 -1.06 2.05 18.89
C THR A 432 -0.76 0.67 19.47
N GLY A 433 0.01 -0.16 18.76
CA GLY A 433 0.45 -1.46 19.26
C GLY A 433 1.38 -1.34 20.47
N GLU A 434 1.65 -2.45 21.16
CA GLU A 434 2.54 -2.51 22.33
C GLU A 434 3.97 -2.02 22.04
N ASN A 435 4.37 -2.09 20.76
CA ASN A 435 5.64 -1.57 20.24
C ASN A 435 5.45 -0.34 19.33
N GLY A 436 4.28 0.28 19.40
CA GLY A 436 3.91 1.47 18.64
C GLY A 436 4.54 2.75 19.15
N TYR A 437 4.35 3.84 18.41
CA TYR A 437 4.86 5.17 18.76
C TYR A 437 4.27 5.67 20.08
N LEU A 438 2.98 5.45 20.34
CA LEU A 438 2.30 5.84 21.58
C LEU A 438 3.01 5.24 22.81
N GLU A 439 3.15 3.91 22.84
CA GLU A 439 3.72 3.20 23.98
C GLU A 439 5.21 3.48 24.17
N LYS A 440 5.96 3.63 23.07
CA LYS A 440 7.38 4.03 23.11
C LYS A 440 7.58 5.45 23.63
N SER A 441 6.72 6.39 23.21
CA SER A 441 6.72 7.76 23.74
C SER A 441 6.38 7.76 25.21
N ARG A 442 5.35 7.01 25.64
CA ARG A 442 4.96 6.88 27.05
C ARG A 442 6.14 6.41 27.90
N LYS A 443 6.78 5.30 27.53
CA LYS A 443 7.92 4.74 28.28
C LYS A 443 9.06 5.75 28.45
N LYS A 444 9.41 6.47 27.38
CA LYS A 444 10.46 7.51 27.42
C LYS A 444 10.09 8.70 28.29
N LEU A 445 8.85 9.17 28.22
CA LEU A 445 8.38 10.29 29.06
C LEU A 445 8.30 9.92 30.54
N VAL A 446 7.86 8.70 30.86
CA VAL A 446 7.82 8.22 32.24
C VAL A 446 9.22 8.20 32.86
N GLU A 447 10.20 7.69 32.12
CA GLU A 447 11.60 7.69 32.56
C GLU A 447 12.12 9.13 32.77
N PHE A 448 11.81 10.04 31.84
CA PHE A 448 12.21 11.45 31.95
C PHE A 448 11.56 12.17 33.13
N TYR A 449 10.25 12.02 33.35
CA TYR A 449 9.55 12.75 34.41
C TYR A 449 9.93 12.29 35.81
N ARG A 450 10.28 11.01 36.00
CA ARG A 450 10.81 10.53 37.29
C ARG A 450 12.08 11.25 37.75
N THR A 451 12.82 11.87 36.85
CA THR A 451 14.04 12.62 37.18
C THR A 451 13.80 14.13 37.33
N GLN A 452 12.58 14.63 37.14
CA GLN A 452 12.25 16.05 37.21
C GLN A 452 11.61 16.42 38.55
N LYS A 453 11.84 17.65 39.00
CA LYS A 453 11.30 18.15 40.28
C LYS A 453 9.76 18.18 40.30
N ASP A 454 9.14 18.55 39.18
CA ASP A 454 7.67 18.59 39.00
C ASP A 454 7.16 17.33 38.25
N GLY A 455 7.90 16.22 38.39
CA GLY A 455 7.69 14.99 37.63
C GLY A 455 6.38 14.26 37.95
N GLU A 456 5.98 14.24 39.22
CA GLU A 456 4.79 13.51 39.68
C GLU A 456 3.50 14.06 39.10
N ASP A 457 3.34 15.38 39.01
CA ASP A 457 2.16 16.01 38.41
C ASP A 457 2.05 15.71 36.92
N LYS A 458 3.19 15.72 36.20
CA LYS A 458 3.24 15.39 34.77
C LYS A 458 2.97 13.91 34.51
N LEU A 459 3.44 13.01 35.37
CA LEU A 459 3.11 11.59 35.30
C LEU A 459 1.61 11.36 35.50
N LYS A 460 1.01 12.05 36.48
CA LYS A 460 -0.43 11.96 36.74
C LYS A 460 -1.27 12.47 35.57
N ASP A 461 -0.89 13.59 34.96
CA ASP A 461 -1.55 14.10 33.75
C ASP A 461 -1.44 13.10 32.57
N LEU A 462 -0.24 12.54 32.37
CA LEU A 462 -0.01 11.51 31.34
C LEU A 462 -0.88 10.27 31.55
N GLU A 463 -0.96 9.77 32.79
CA GLU A 463 -1.79 8.62 33.16
C GLU A 463 -3.28 8.91 32.99
N ASN A 464 -3.74 10.09 33.37
CA ASN A 464 -5.14 10.51 33.17
C ASN A 464 -5.52 10.55 31.68
N LYS A 465 -4.65 11.10 30.83
CA LYS A 465 -4.87 11.14 29.37
C LYS A 465 -5.00 9.75 28.75
N LEU A 466 -4.21 8.79 29.22
CA LEU A 466 -4.22 7.41 28.73
C LEU A 466 -5.39 6.59 29.29
N SER A 467 -5.72 6.77 30.57
CA SER A 467 -6.81 6.03 31.25
C SER A 467 -8.18 6.32 30.65
N ASN A 468 -8.40 7.56 30.21
CA ASN A 468 -9.64 7.97 29.52
C ASN A 468 -9.90 7.26 28.19
N LEU A 469 -8.90 6.59 27.59
CA LEU A 469 -9.07 5.75 26.40
C LEU A 469 -9.18 4.25 26.70
N ILE A 470 -8.48 3.75 27.73
CA ILE A 470 -8.53 2.32 28.10
C ILE A 470 -9.96 1.90 28.48
N CYS A 471 -10.73 2.78 29.11
CA CYS A 471 -12.14 2.50 29.45
C CYS A 471 -13.09 2.39 28.24
N LYS A 472 -12.71 2.88 27.05
CA LYS A 472 -13.54 2.77 25.84
C LYS A 472 -13.21 1.56 24.97
N ASN A 473 -11.95 1.12 24.93
CA ASN A 473 -11.50 0.07 24.00
C ASN A 473 -11.40 -1.34 24.60
N TYR A 474 -11.52 -1.50 25.93
CA TYR A 474 -11.54 -2.81 26.60
C TYR A 474 -12.95 -3.28 27.02
N ALA A 475 -14.00 -2.55 26.63
CA ALA A 475 -15.39 -2.88 26.94
C ALA A 475 -16.16 -3.54 25.78
N SER A 476 -15.48 -3.89 24.68
CA SER A 476 -16.05 -4.59 23.52
C SER A 476 -15.55 -6.02 23.40
#